data_AF-A0A1G5PL77-F1
#
_entry.id   AF-A0A1G5PL77-F1
#
_cell.length_a   1.000
_cell.length_b   1.000
_cell.length_c   1.000
_cell.angle_alpha   90.00
_cell.angle_beta   90.00
_cell.angle_gamma   90.00
#
_symmetry.space_group_name_H-M   'P 1'
#
loop_
_entity.id
_entity.type
_entity.pdbx_description
1 polymer ?
#
loop_
_entity_poly.entity_id
_entity_poly.type
_entity_poly.pdbx_seq_one_letter_code
_entity_poly.pdbx_strand_id
1 'polypeptide(L)'
;MSRLQRFAYAQTRIQASHACFPGDAEWQRLEAITHTEHLLDRLRNSPLRPWVSSLNARMDAHQVERILRAHWREHIETVALWQPPEWRAAVQWTKQLADTTVLQHLLEHSVIAEWIRSDPALRPFALDDPDRRIRALRESAYAPMIQTWRGEPRHLISGWHRRWRALWPRTSAGERQALEWLAGRLHEQHEVLASGELHDSRAARQRLLTGLLPEFRQRTFQPAAAFLHLAITAIHLERLRGVLLRLLLFGGERVA
;
A
#
# COMPACT_ATOMS: atom_id res chain seq x y z
N MET A 1 10.21 -21.19 -21.08
CA MET A 1 8.89 -20.62 -20.76
C MET A 1 8.71 -19.30 -21.49
N SER A 2 7.71 -19.23 -22.38
CA SER A 2 7.41 -18.03 -23.18
C SER A 2 6.94 -16.86 -22.30
N ARG A 3 7.01 -15.62 -22.82
CA ARG A 3 6.51 -14.42 -22.11
C ARG A 3 5.04 -14.58 -21.70
N LEU A 4 4.22 -15.11 -22.61
CA LEU A 4 2.80 -15.38 -22.36
C LEU A 4 2.62 -16.40 -21.22
N GLN A 5 3.39 -17.49 -21.19
CA GLN A 5 3.32 -18.49 -20.12
C GLN A 5 3.70 -17.90 -18.74
N ARG A 6 4.71 -17.02 -18.69
CA ARG A 6 5.08 -16.31 -17.45
C ARG A 6 3.95 -15.41 -16.95
N PHE A 7 3.32 -14.66 -17.85
CA PHE A 7 2.19 -13.82 -17.46
C PHE A 7 0.92 -14.62 -17.15
N ALA A 8 0.70 -15.76 -17.79
CA ALA A 8 -0.38 -16.67 -17.44
C ALA A 8 -0.21 -17.23 -16.03
N TYR A 9 0.99 -17.70 -15.69
CA TYR A 9 1.31 -18.11 -14.32
C TYR A 9 1.08 -16.98 -13.31
N ALA A 10 1.60 -15.78 -13.60
CA ALA A 10 1.41 -14.61 -12.75
C ALA A 10 -0.08 -14.29 -12.56
N GLN A 11 -0.84 -14.27 -13.66
CA GLN A 11 -2.28 -14.01 -13.64
C GLN A 11 -3.02 -15.03 -12.78
N THR A 12 -2.74 -16.33 -12.92
CA THR A 12 -3.42 -17.37 -12.12
C THR A 12 -3.16 -17.17 -10.63
N ARG A 13 -1.92 -16.86 -10.23
CA ARG A 13 -1.57 -16.60 -8.82
C ARG A 13 -2.25 -15.33 -8.30
N ILE A 14 -2.26 -14.26 -9.10
CA ILE A 14 -2.93 -13.00 -8.77
C ILE A 14 -4.43 -13.22 -8.62
N GLN A 15 -5.09 -13.91 -9.56
CA GLN A 15 -6.53 -14.18 -9.50
C GLN A 15 -6.91 -15.03 -8.28
N ALA A 16 -6.12 -16.07 -7.98
CA ALA A 16 -6.32 -16.87 -6.77
C ALA A 16 -6.20 -16.03 -5.49
N SER A 17 -5.24 -15.09 -5.46
CA SER A 17 -5.09 -14.14 -4.35
C SER A 17 -6.18 -13.07 -4.31
N HIS A 18 -6.73 -12.67 -5.47
CA HIS A 18 -7.70 -11.59 -5.58
C HIS A 18 -9.12 -12.03 -5.24
N ALA A 19 -9.46 -13.29 -5.52
CA ALA A 19 -10.74 -13.89 -5.14
C ALA A 19 -11.02 -13.85 -3.61
N CYS A 20 -10.02 -13.42 -2.84
CA CYS A 20 -10.04 -13.29 -1.40
C CYS A 20 -10.41 -11.89 -0.86
N PHE A 21 -10.86 -10.94 -1.68
CA PHE A 21 -11.25 -9.63 -1.13
C PHE A 21 -12.75 -9.51 -0.83
N PRO A 22 -13.12 -9.00 0.37
CA PRO A 22 -14.52 -8.78 0.71
C PRO A 22 -15.19 -7.78 -0.24
N GLY A 23 -16.43 -8.09 -0.63
CA GLY A 23 -17.29 -7.15 -1.34
C GLY A 23 -17.85 -6.06 -0.41
N ASP A 24 -18.56 -5.09 -0.97
CA ASP A 24 -19.01 -3.91 -0.21
C ASP A 24 -19.98 -4.24 0.92
N ALA A 25 -20.93 -5.15 0.68
CA ALA A 25 -21.87 -5.59 1.71
C ALA A 25 -21.15 -6.30 2.87
N GLU A 26 -20.06 -7.03 2.59
CA GLU A 26 -19.26 -7.66 3.63
C GLU A 26 -18.45 -6.63 4.41
N TRP A 27 -17.86 -5.65 3.73
CA TRP A 27 -17.20 -4.54 4.39
C TRP A 27 -18.14 -3.72 5.28
N GLN A 28 -19.36 -3.43 4.83
CA GLN A 28 -20.35 -2.74 5.65
C GLN A 28 -20.62 -3.50 6.96
N ARG A 29 -20.73 -4.84 6.90
CA ARG A 29 -20.87 -5.68 8.09
C ARG A 29 -19.64 -5.61 8.99
N LEU A 30 -18.43 -5.67 8.44
CA LEU A 30 -17.18 -5.57 9.21
C LEU A 30 -17.03 -4.19 9.89
N GLU A 31 -17.34 -3.11 9.16
CA GLU A 31 -17.25 -1.73 9.63
C GLU A 31 -18.31 -1.39 10.70
N ALA A 32 -19.40 -2.17 10.78
CA ALA A 32 -20.43 -2.04 11.81
C ALA A 32 -20.03 -2.65 13.16
N ILE A 33 -18.99 -3.49 13.20
CA ILE A 33 -18.53 -4.11 14.45
C ILE A 33 -17.87 -3.05 15.35
N THR A 34 -18.22 -3.08 16.64
CA THR A 34 -17.76 -2.14 17.67
C THR A 34 -16.74 -2.73 18.65
N HIS A 35 -16.54 -4.05 18.66
CA HIS A 35 -15.62 -4.73 19.58
C HIS A 35 -14.44 -5.36 18.82
N THR A 36 -13.21 -5.06 19.27
CA THR A 36 -11.97 -5.49 18.61
C THR A 36 -11.83 -7.01 18.53
N GLU A 37 -12.17 -7.75 19.59
CA GLU A 37 -12.08 -9.22 19.60
C GLU A 37 -13.02 -9.85 18.58
N HIS A 38 -14.28 -9.41 18.56
CA HIS A 38 -15.27 -9.89 17.59
C HIS A 38 -14.86 -9.52 16.16
N LEU A 39 -14.32 -8.31 15.94
CA LEU A 39 -13.82 -7.91 14.63
C LEU A 39 -12.68 -8.84 14.17
N LEU A 40 -11.68 -9.08 15.02
CA LEU A 40 -10.54 -9.93 14.68
C LEU A 40 -10.97 -11.38 14.40
N ASP A 41 -11.92 -11.92 15.16
CA ASP A 41 -12.49 -13.24 14.88
C ASP A 41 -13.17 -13.30 13.51
N ARG A 42 -14.01 -12.30 13.19
CA ARG A 42 -14.67 -12.20 11.88
C ARG A 42 -13.66 -12.05 10.74
N LEU A 43 -12.60 -11.27 10.92
CA LEU A 43 -11.55 -11.07 9.91
C LEU A 43 -10.70 -12.33 9.71
N ARG A 44 -10.45 -13.13 10.76
CA ARG A 44 -9.75 -14.42 10.66
C ARG A 44 -10.57 -15.48 9.93
N ASN A 45 -11.89 -15.36 9.99
CA ASN A 45 -12.83 -16.20 9.27
C ASN A 45 -13.26 -15.59 7.92
N SER A 46 -12.62 -14.51 7.49
CA SER A 46 -12.82 -13.89 6.18
C SER A 46 -11.56 -14.05 5.34
N PRO A 47 -11.65 -13.75 4.04
CA PRO A 47 -10.48 -13.90 3.19
C PRO A 47 -9.41 -12.80 3.40
N LEU A 48 -9.62 -11.88 4.37
CA LEU A 48 -8.57 -11.00 4.93
C LEU A 48 -7.69 -11.68 5.98
N ARG A 49 -7.94 -12.95 6.34
CA ARG A 49 -7.16 -13.73 7.31
C ARG A 49 -5.65 -13.56 7.22
N PRO A 50 -4.99 -13.59 6.03
CA PRO A 50 -3.53 -13.45 5.95
C PRO A 50 -3.02 -12.18 6.61
N TRP A 51 -3.79 -11.09 6.54
CA TRP A 51 -3.42 -9.76 7.05
C TRP A 51 -3.60 -9.60 8.56
N VAL A 52 -4.46 -10.41 9.18
CA VAL A 52 -4.84 -10.28 10.59
C VAL A 52 -4.42 -11.45 11.46
N SER A 53 -3.86 -12.50 10.85
CA SER A 53 -3.51 -13.76 11.53
C SER A 53 -2.55 -13.56 12.72
N SER A 54 -1.63 -12.60 12.60
CA SER A 54 -0.65 -12.26 13.64
C SER A 54 -1.13 -11.15 14.60
N LEU A 55 -2.33 -10.59 14.40
CA LEU A 55 -2.88 -9.53 15.24
C LEU A 55 -3.66 -10.13 16.42
N ASN A 56 -3.65 -9.43 17.56
CA ASN A 56 -4.49 -9.75 18.71
C ASN A 56 -5.05 -8.48 19.37
N ALA A 57 -6.09 -8.62 20.19
CA ALA A 57 -6.80 -7.48 20.78
C ALA A 57 -6.02 -6.70 21.85
N ARG A 58 -4.90 -7.25 22.36
CA ARG A 58 -4.04 -6.58 23.34
C ARG A 58 -3.00 -5.67 22.68
N MET A 59 -2.87 -5.73 21.35
CA MET A 59 -1.91 -4.90 20.63
C MET A 59 -2.37 -3.45 20.56
N ASP A 60 -1.44 -2.53 20.75
CA ASP A 60 -1.70 -1.12 20.53
C ASP A 60 -1.72 -0.75 19.02
N ALA A 61 -2.17 0.46 18.72
CA ALA A 61 -2.25 0.97 17.35
C ALA A 61 -0.90 0.94 16.60
N HIS A 62 0.20 1.21 17.30
CA HIS A 62 1.53 1.23 16.68
C HIS A 62 2.02 -0.18 16.32
N GLN A 63 1.77 -1.16 17.19
CA GLN A 63 2.08 -2.57 16.95
C GLN A 63 1.28 -3.10 15.75
N VAL A 64 -0.02 -2.80 15.69
CA VAL A 64 -0.88 -3.19 14.57
C VAL A 64 -0.39 -2.56 13.26
N GLU A 65 -0.14 -1.27 13.23
CA GLU A 65 0.36 -0.56 12.04
C GLU A 65 1.70 -1.11 11.55
N ARG A 66 2.62 -1.41 12.47
CA ARG A 66 3.92 -2.02 12.16
C ARG A 66 3.75 -3.39 11.50
N ILE A 67 2.87 -4.24 12.04
CA ILE A 67 2.60 -5.57 11.48
C ILE A 67 1.96 -5.46 10.10
N LEU A 68 0.97 -4.57 9.91
CA LEU A 68 0.32 -4.38 8.62
C LEU A 68 1.30 -3.87 7.55
N ARG A 69 2.23 -2.97 7.89
CA ARG A 69 3.32 -2.56 6.98
C ARG A 69 4.24 -3.73 6.64
N ALA A 70 4.59 -4.59 7.60
CA ALA A 70 5.42 -5.76 7.35
C ALA A 70 4.74 -6.73 6.37
N HIS A 71 3.48 -7.07 6.62
CA HIS A 71 2.67 -7.92 5.73
C HIS A 71 2.53 -7.32 4.34
N TRP A 72 2.37 -6.00 4.23
CA TRP A 72 2.27 -5.34 2.93
C TRP A 72 3.55 -5.49 2.12
N ARG A 73 4.72 -5.28 2.75
CA ARG A 73 6.02 -5.45 2.10
C ARG A 73 6.22 -6.91 1.67
N GLU A 74 5.90 -7.86 2.52
CA GLU A 74 5.99 -9.30 2.21
C GLU A 74 5.07 -9.72 1.06
N HIS A 75 3.84 -9.19 1.04
CA HIS A 75 2.90 -9.43 -0.07
C HIS A 75 3.44 -8.90 -1.40
N ILE A 76 4.02 -7.70 -1.42
CA ILE A 76 4.66 -7.15 -2.63
C ILE A 76 5.78 -8.05 -3.11
N GLU A 77 6.66 -8.51 -2.21
CA GLU A 77 7.74 -9.43 -2.57
C GLU A 77 7.17 -10.73 -3.15
N THR A 78 6.10 -11.25 -2.57
CA THR A 78 5.38 -12.43 -3.09
C THR A 78 4.81 -12.19 -4.50
N VAL A 79 4.14 -11.06 -4.74
CA VAL A 79 3.61 -10.70 -6.07
C VAL A 79 4.74 -10.52 -7.08
N ALA A 80 5.86 -9.93 -6.66
CA ALA A 80 7.04 -9.76 -7.51
C ALA A 80 7.61 -11.12 -7.94
N LEU A 81 7.65 -12.12 -7.05
CA LEU A 81 8.13 -13.47 -7.40
C LEU A 81 7.28 -14.14 -8.48
N TRP A 82 5.98 -13.85 -8.54
CA TRP A 82 5.10 -14.36 -9.59
C TRP A 82 5.36 -13.71 -10.95
N GLN A 83 5.94 -12.49 -10.97
CA GLN A 83 6.20 -11.77 -12.21
C GLN A 83 7.39 -12.34 -12.99
N PRO A 84 7.42 -12.11 -14.32
CA PRO A 84 8.64 -12.27 -15.09
C PRO A 84 9.83 -11.53 -14.44
N PRO A 85 11.05 -12.10 -14.44
CA PRO A 85 12.24 -11.50 -13.82
C PRO A 85 12.46 -10.02 -14.13
N GLU A 86 12.22 -9.63 -15.38
CA GLU A 86 12.36 -8.27 -15.88
C GLU A 86 11.39 -7.25 -15.27
N TRP A 87 10.27 -7.71 -14.67
CA TRP A 87 9.26 -6.87 -14.03
C TRP A 87 9.38 -6.80 -12.51
N ARG A 88 10.17 -7.69 -11.90
CA ARG A 88 10.23 -7.83 -10.44
C ARG A 88 10.63 -6.55 -9.74
N ALA A 89 11.66 -5.88 -10.26
CA ALA A 89 12.14 -4.63 -9.68
C ALA A 89 11.07 -3.53 -9.69
N ALA A 90 10.29 -3.42 -10.77
CA ALA A 90 9.20 -2.45 -10.87
C ALA A 90 8.07 -2.76 -9.86
N VAL A 91 7.75 -4.03 -9.64
CA VAL A 91 6.76 -4.45 -8.63
C VAL A 91 7.28 -4.22 -7.21
N GLN A 92 8.52 -4.64 -6.90
CA GLN A 92 9.14 -4.43 -5.59
C GLN A 92 9.21 -2.96 -5.22
N TRP A 93 9.43 -2.07 -6.18
CA TRP A 93 9.49 -0.63 -5.96
C TRP A 93 8.19 -0.03 -5.40
N THR A 94 7.04 -0.70 -5.60
CA THR A 94 5.76 -0.23 -5.06
C THR A 94 5.71 -0.22 -3.53
N LYS A 95 6.60 -0.97 -2.85
CA LYS A 95 6.65 -1.01 -1.39
C LYS A 95 6.96 0.34 -0.76
N GLN A 96 7.71 1.17 -1.47
CA GLN A 96 8.14 2.48 -0.96
C GLN A 96 7.01 3.50 -0.88
N LEU A 97 5.89 3.29 -1.60
CA LEU A 97 4.74 4.17 -1.49
C LEU A 97 4.13 4.16 -0.09
N ALA A 98 4.13 3.01 0.59
CA ALA A 98 3.57 2.88 1.94
C ALA A 98 4.31 3.73 2.98
N ASP A 99 5.56 4.08 2.71
CA ASP A 99 6.41 4.84 3.61
C ASP A 99 6.39 6.35 3.29
N THR A 100 5.62 6.82 2.30
CA THR A 100 5.64 8.23 1.83
C THR A 100 5.37 9.22 2.96
N THR A 101 4.34 9.00 3.78
CA THR A 101 4.01 9.88 4.92
C THR A 101 5.11 9.84 5.99
N VAL A 102 5.76 8.69 6.18
CA VAL A 102 6.87 8.56 7.13
C VAL A 102 8.08 9.31 6.63
N LEU A 103 8.42 9.18 5.35
CA LEU A 103 9.51 9.91 4.71
C LEU A 103 9.28 11.41 4.80
N GLN A 104 8.05 11.88 4.57
CA GLN A 104 7.69 13.28 4.80
C GLN A 104 7.99 13.68 6.25
N HIS A 105 7.52 12.90 7.22
CA HIS A 105 7.74 13.21 8.63
C HIS A 105 9.23 13.28 9.00
N LEU A 106 10.03 12.32 8.51
CA LEU A 106 11.48 12.28 8.68
C LEU A 106 12.20 13.47 8.01
N LEU A 107 11.62 14.06 6.97
CA LEU A 107 12.24 15.19 6.26
C LEU A 107 11.85 16.54 6.87
N GLU A 108 10.64 16.66 7.41
CA GLU A 108 10.07 17.93 7.89
C GLU A 108 10.29 18.16 9.38
N HIS A 109 10.25 17.11 10.21
CA HIS A 109 10.28 17.27 11.65
C HIS A 109 11.64 16.93 12.26
N SER A 110 12.04 17.72 13.26
CA SER A 110 13.24 17.46 14.07
C SER A 110 13.01 16.28 15.02
N VAL A 111 11.84 16.21 15.66
CA VAL A 111 11.48 15.15 16.60
C VAL A 111 10.94 13.94 15.87
N ILE A 112 11.57 12.78 16.10
CA ILE A 112 11.12 11.50 15.54
C ILE A 112 10.18 10.79 16.49
N ALA A 113 9.01 10.42 15.99
CA ALA A 113 8.03 9.64 16.74
C ALA A 113 8.60 8.27 17.16
N GLU A 114 8.32 7.86 18.41
CA GLU A 114 8.89 6.64 19.01
C GLU A 114 8.54 5.36 18.23
N TRP A 115 7.35 5.30 17.64
CA TRP A 115 6.93 4.15 16.85
C TRP A 115 7.81 3.95 15.60
N ILE A 116 8.46 4.99 15.07
CA ILE A 116 9.38 4.86 13.93
C ILE A 116 10.66 4.14 14.37
N ARG A 117 11.12 4.39 15.61
CA ARG A 117 12.30 3.71 16.19
C ARG A 117 12.05 2.22 16.42
N SER A 118 10.79 1.82 16.65
CA SER A 118 10.39 0.43 16.89
C SER A 118 10.04 -0.37 15.62
N ASP A 119 9.98 0.28 14.45
CA ASP A 119 9.78 -0.36 13.15
C ASP A 119 11.15 -0.76 12.54
N PRO A 120 11.44 -2.07 12.37
CA PRO A 120 12.75 -2.52 11.89
C PRO A 120 13.16 -1.96 10.53
N ALA A 121 12.20 -1.69 9.64
CA ALA A 121 12.50 -1.17 8.30
C ALA A 121 12.84 0.33 8.32
N LEU A 122 12.32 1.07 9.31
CA LEU A 122 12.44 2.52 9.40
C LEU A 122 13.47 2.98 10.44
N ARG A 123 13.75 2.13 11.44
CA ARG A 123 14.74 2.38 12.50
C ARG A 123 16.08 2.90 12.00
N PRO A 124 16.66 2.42 10.87
CA PRO A 124 17.93 2.96 10.36
C PRO A 124 17.89 4.46 10.03
N PHE A 125 16.69 5.04 9.82
CA PHE A 125 16.50 6.45 9.50
C PHE A 125 15.96 7.26 10.69
N ALA A 126 15.68 6.63 11.82
CA ALA A 126 15.17 7.26 13.03
C ALA A 126 16.32 7.90 13.85
N LEU A 127 17.16 8.69 13.17
CA LEU A 127 18.30 9.40 13.75
C LEU A 127 17.87 10.79 14.24
N ASP A 128 18.40 11.21 15.39
CA ASP A 128 18.10 12.50 16.01
C ASP A 128 18.71 13.67 15.23
N ASP A 129 19.86 13.44 14.60
CA ASP A 129 20.55 14.40 13.74
C ASP A 129 19.89 14.42 12.34
N PRO A 130 19.27 15.54 11.92
CA PRO A 130 18.60 15.66 10.62
C PRO A 130 19.53 15.45 9.42
N ASP A 131 20.79 15.89 9.50
CA ASP A 131 21.73 15.77 8.39
C ASP A 131 22.18 14.32 8.19
N ARG A 132 22.44 13.61 9.29
CA ARG A 132 22.73 12.17 9.24
C ARG A 132 21.54 11.37 8.72
N ARG A 133 20.33 11.75 9.13
CA ARG A 133 19.08 11.13 8.66
C ARG A 133 18.88 11.31 7.16
N ILE A 134 19.02 12.53 6.64
CA ILE A 134 18.91 12.81 5.21
C ILE A 134 19.98 12.04 4.43
N ARG A 135 21.22 11.97 4.94
CA ARG A 135 22.29 11.19 4.33
C ARG A 135 21.95 9.70 4.27
N ALA A 136 21.52 9.10 5.38
CA ALA A 136 21.11 7.71 5.43
C ALA A 136 19.97 7.42 4.44
N LEU A 137 18.98 8.31 4.35
CA LEU A 137 17.89 8.18 3.37
C LEU A 137 18.39 8.26 1.92
N ARG A 138 19.36 9.14 1.62
CA ARG A 138 19.99 9.26 0.29
C ARG A 138 20.88 8.08 -0.09
N GLU A 139 21.39 7.33 0.88
CA GLU A 139 22.19 6.12 0.68
C GLU A 139 21.34 4.84 0.67
N SER A 140 20.03 4.98 0.86
CA SER A 140 19.08 3.86 0.94
C SER A 140 18.30 3.63 -0.36
N ALA A 141 17.40 2.65 -0.33
CA ALA A 141 16.44 2.42 -1.40
C ALA A 141 15.54 3.65 -1.66
N TYR A 142 15.34 4.56 -0.70
CA TYR A 142 14.51 5.76 -0.87
C TYR A 142 15.19 6.88 -1.66
N ALA A 143 16.48 6.78 -1.98
CA ALA A 143 17.26 7.84 -2.63
C ALA A 143 16.56 8.52 -3.83
N PRO A 144 15.90 7.79 -4.76
CA PRO A 144 15.21 8.42 -5.89
C PRO A 144 14.04 9.34 -5.49
N MET A 145 13.38 9.07 -4.36
CA MET A 145 12.30 9.91 -3.82
C MET A 145 12.88 11.13 -3.10
N ILE A 146 13.98 10.95 -2.36
CA ILE A 146 14.62 12.02 -1.59
C ILE A 146 15.29 13.05 -2.50
N GLN A 147 15.86 12.63 -3.63
CA GLN A 147 16.48 13.53 -4.61
C GLN A 147 15.51 14.54 -5.21
N THR A 148 14.22 14.18 -5.31
CA THR A 148 13.18 15.07 -5.83
C THR A 148 12.54 15.93 -4.76
N TRP A 149 12.79 15.68 -3.47
CA TRP A 149 12.21 16.44 -2.36
C TRP A 149 12.50 17.94 -2.45
N ARG A 150 11.44 18.76 -2.41
CA ARG A 150 11.52 20.23 -2.36
C ARG A 150 10.60 20.83 -1.29
N GLY A 151 10.29 20.08 -0.24
CA GLY A 151 9.45 20.54 0.87
C GLY A 151 7.95 20.26 0.73
N GLU A 152 7.53 19.41 -0.22
CA GLU A 152 6.10 19.08 -0.39
C GLU A 152 5.90 17.60 -0.76
N PRO A 153 4.83 16.93 -0.26
CA PRO A 153 4.61 15.49 -0.44
C PRO A 153 4.59 15.03 -1.91
N ARG A 154 4.01 15.84 -2.80
CA ARG A 154 3.94 15.58 -4.25
C ARG A 154 5.31 15.33 -4.88
N HIS A 155 6.37 15.89 -4.31
CA HIS A 155 7.73 15.71 -4.78
C HIS A 155 8.27 14.31 -4.53
N LEU A 156 7.91 13.68 -3.39
CA LEU A 156 8.26 12.28 -3.11
C LEU A 156 7.57 11.34 -4.09
N ILE A 157 6.28 11.57 -4.34
CA ILE A 157 5.48 10.79 -5.29
C ILE A 157 6.04 10.93 -6.72
N SER A 158 6.43 12.14 -7.12
CA SER A 158 7.05 12.40 -8.42
C SER A 158 8.37 11.64 -8.59
N GLY A 159 9.22 11.61 -7.55
CA GLY A 159 10.47 10.83 -7.56
C GLY A 159 10.21 9.33 -7.61
N TRP A 160 9.22 8.86 -6.84
CA TRP A 160 8.77 7.48 -6.88
C TRP A 160 8.31 7.09 -8.29
N HIS A 161 7.43 7.88 -8.91
CA HIS A 161 6.87 7.62 -10.25
C HIS A 161 7.96 7.61 -11.32
N ARG A 162 8.91 8.56 -11.27
CA ARG A 162 10.07 8.61 -12.17
C ARG A 162 10.90 7.33 -12.09
N ARG A 163 11.21 6.87 -10.87
CA ARG A 163 11.98 5.64 -10.67
C ARG A 163 11.18 4.42 -11.13
N TRP A 164 9.89 4.35 -10.80
CA TRP A 164 9.03 3.25 -11.21
C TRP A 164 9.00 3.09 -12.73
N ARG A 165 8.82 4.20 -13.47
CA ARG A 165 8.83 4.22 -14.94
C ARG A 165 10.18 3.78 -15.52
N ALA A 166 11.29 4.17 -14.88
CA ALA A 166 12.63 3.77 -15.30
C ALA A 166 12.93 2.28 -15.05
N LEU A 167 12.16 1.60 -14.19
CA LEU A 167 12.28 0.17 -13.92
C LEU A 167 11.46 -0.69 -14.88
N TRP A 168 10.66 -0.08 -15.77
CA TRP A 168 9.92 -0.85 -16.75
C TRP A 168 10.86 -1.45 -17.79
N PRO A 169 10.76 -2.76 -18.07
CA PRO A 169 11.47 -3.34 -19.20
C PRO A 169 10.92 -2.80 -20.52
N ARG A 170 11.47 -3.27 -21.64
CA ARG A 170 10.95 -2.94 -22.98
C ARG A 170 9.49 -3.39 -23.11
N THR A 171 8.58 -2.42 -23.05
CA THR A 171 7.13 -2.59 -23.12
C THR A 171 6.59 -2.29 -24.51
N SER A 172 5.44 -2.88 -24.85
CA SER A 172 4.65 -2.40 -25.98
C SER A 172 4.00 -1.05 -25.66
N ALA A 173 3.57 -0.32 -26.69
CA ALA A 173 2.85 0.94 -26.50
C ALA A 173 1.57 0.76 -25.64
N GLY A 174 0.83 -0.34 -25.85
CA GLY A 174 -0.36 -0.64 -25.06
C GLY A 174 -0.07 -0.96 -23.59
N GLU A 175 1.00 -1.71 -23.29
CA GLU A 175 1.42 -1.98 -21.92
C GLU A 175 1.88 -0.70 -21.21
N ARG A 176 2.64 0.15 -21.90
CA ARG A 176 3.04 1.47 -21.39
C ARG A 176 1.82 2.33 -21.09
N GLN A 177 0.88 2.43 -22.03
CA GLN A 177 -0.34 3.22 -21.85
C GLN A 177 -1.18 2.71 -20.68
N ALA A 178 -1.27 1.39 -20.48
CA ALA A 178 -1.96 0.79 -19.34
C ALA A 178 -1.38 1.24 -17.99
N LEU A 179 -0.05 1.23 -17.88
CA LEU A 179 0.65 1.60 -16.65
C LEU A 179 0.60 3.11 -16.40
N GLU A 180 0.73 3.92 -17.45
CA GLU A 180 0.59 5.38 -17.37
C GLU A 180 -0.84 5.79 -17.00
N TRP A 181 -1.86 5.12 -17.55
CA TRP A 181 -3.25 5.31 -17.16
C TRP A 181 -3.46 5.01 -15.67
N LEU A 182 -2.93 3.88 -15.17
CA LEU A 182 -3.04 3.54 -13.75
C LEU A 182 -2.37 4.59 -12.86
N ALA A 183 -1.17 5.04 -13.25
CA ALA A 183 -0.44 6.09 -12.53
C ALA A 183 -1.24 7.39 -12.45
N GLY A 184 -1.82 7.82 -13.58
CA GLY A 184 -2.66 9.01 -13.67
C GLY A 184 -3.88 8.91 -12.76
N ARG A 185 -4.57 7.76 -12.77
CA ARG A 185 -5.75 7.53 -11.91
C ARG A 185 -5.42 7.58 -10.43
N LEU A 186 -4.31 6.97 -10.00
CA LEU A 186 -3.88 7.01 -8.59
C LEU A 186 -3.44 8.43 -8.18
N HIS A 187 -2.75 9.15 -9.06
CA HIS A 187 -2.33 10.52 -8.80
C HIS A 187 -3.53 11.47 -8.68
N GLU A 188 -4.48 11.40 -9.61
CA GLU A 188 -5.72 12.20 -9.58
C GLU A 188 -6.48 11.99 -8.26
N GLN A 189 -6.64 10.73 -7.81
CA GLN A 189 -7.29 10.47 -6.53
C GLN A 189 -6.51 11.01 -5.33
N HIS A 190 -5.18 10.93 -5.36
CA HIS A 190 -4.36 11.48 -4.28
C HIS A 190 -4.52 13.01 -4.19
N GLU A 191 -4.53 13.71 -5.31
CA GLU A 191 -4.75 15.18 -5.33
C GLU A 191 -6.14 15.55 -4.81
N VAL A 192 -7.19 14.82 -5.20
CA VAL A 192 -8.56 15.06 -4.71
C VAL A 192 -8.70 14.77 -3.21
N LEU A 193 -7.94 13.83 -2.67
CA LEU A 193 -7.88 13.59 -1.22
C LEU A 193 -7.08 14.67 -0.49
N ALA A 194 -5.98 15.14 -1.09
CA ALA A 194 -5.12 16.18 -0.52
C ALA A 194 -5.77 17.57 -0.54
N SER A 195 -6.65 17.87 -1.52
CA SER A 195 -7.39 19.13 -1.61
C SER A 195 -8.47 19.29 -0.53
N GLY A 196 -8.81 18.21 0.19
CA GLY A 196 -9.88 18.22 1.21
C GLY A 196 -11.29 18.36 0.63
N GLU A 197 -11.44 18.32 -0.70
CA GLU A 197 -12.73 18.42 -1.40
C GLU A 197 -13.66 17.24 -1.07
N LEU A 198 -13.09 16.13 -0.58
CA LEU A 198 -13.83 14.98 -0.11
C LEU A 198 -14.15 15.09 1.38
N HIS A 199 -15.38 15.52 1.66
CA HIS A 199 -16.00 15.33 2.98
C HIS A 199 -16.14 13.83 3.34
N ASP A 200 -16.08 12.94 2.33
CA ASP A 200 -16.17 11.49 2.52
C ASP A 200 -15.03 10.71 1.82
N SER A 201 -13.98 10.39 2.60
CA SER A 201 -12.88 9.52 2.17
C SER A 201 -13.33 8.11 1.79
N ARG A 202 -14.51 7.65 2.26
CA ARG A 202 -15.08 6.34 1.92
C ARG A 202 -15.61 6.32 0.48
N ALA A 203 -16.42 7.32 0.11
CA ALA A 203 -16.96 7.43 -1.24
C ALA A 203 -15.84 7.56 -2.29
N ALA A 204 -14.73 8.23 -1.97
CA ALA A 204 -13.57 8.32 -2.85
C ALA A 204 -12.90 6.97 -3.10
N ARG A 205 -12.59 6.22 -2.03
CA ARG A 205 -12.03 4.87 -2.12
C ARG A 205 -12.94 3.93 -2.91
N GLN A 206 -14.25 4.04 -2.70
CA GLN A 206 -15.22 3.24 -3.44
C GLN A 206 -15.22 3.55 -4.94
N ARG A 207 -15.23 4.84 -5.32
CA ARG A 207 -15.16 5.25 -6.73
C ARG A 207 -13.87 4.76 -7.39
N LEU A 208 -12.74 4.83 -6.69
CA LEU A 208 -11.48 4.28 -7.18
C LEU A 208 -11.58 2.77 -7.41
N LEU A 209 -12.06 2.00 -6.42
CA LEU A 209 -12.25 0.54 -6.56
C LEU A 209 -13.17 0.17 -7.73
N THR A 210 -14.32 0.84 -7.86
CA THR A 210 -15.27 0.61 -8.96
C THR A 210 -14.64 0.89 -10.33
N GLY A 211 -13.70 1.83 -10.42
CA GLY A 211 -12.95 2.10 -11.66
C GLY A 211 -11.82 1.11 -11.94
N LEU A 212 -11.13 0.59 -10.91
CA LEU A 212 -10.00 -0.32 -11.08
C LEU A 212 -10.43 -1.78 -11.36
N LEU A 213 -11.57 -2.22 -10.82
CA LEU A 213 -12.02 -3.61 -10.94
C LEU A 213 -12.31 -4.05 -12.40
N PRO A 214 -13.03 -3.27 -13.23
CA PRO A 214 -13.22 -3.62 -14.64
C PRO A 214 -11.90 -3.73 -15.40
N GLU A 215 -10.98 -2.80 -15.13
CA GLU A 215 -9.67 -2.75 -15.76
C GLU A 215 -8.81 -3.95 -15.38
N PHE A 216 -8.88 -4.38 -14.12
CA PHE A 216 -8.22 -5.61 -13.66
C PHE A 216 -8.76 -6.86 -14.38
N ARG A 217 -10.08 -6.91 -14.66
CA ARG A 217 -10.70 -8.04 -15.39
C ARG A 217 -10.36 -8.03 -16.88
N GLN A 218 -10.23 -6.85 -17.49
CA GLN A 218 -9.94 -6.72 -18.91
C GLN A 218 -8.45 -6.90 -19.23
N ARG A 219 -7.57 -6.44 -18.33
CA ARG A 219 -6.12 -6.42 -18.56
C ARG A 219 -5.45 -7.72 -18.15
N THR A 220 -5.78 -8.79 -18.85
CA THR A 220 -5.22 -10.13 -18.61
C THR A 220 -3.87 -10.32 -19.31
N PHE A 221 -2.99 -11.14 -18.72
CA PHE A 221 -1.69 -11.54 -19.30
C PHE A 221 -0.70 -10.41 -19.60
N GLN A 222 -0.77 -9.32 -18.83
CA GLN A 222 0.08 -8.14 -19.00
C GLN A 222 0.53 -7.59 -17.65
N PRO A 223 1.63 -6.82 -17.58
CA PRO A 223 2.20 -6.33 -16.32
C PRO A 223 1.22 -5.47 -15.50
N ALA A 224 0.32 -4.74 -16.15
CA ALA A 224 -0.67 -3.90 -15.48
C ALA A 224 -1.56 -4.67 -14.51
N ALA A 225 -1.82 -5.96 -14.73
CA ALA A 225 -2.63 -6.79 -13.83
C ALA A 225 -2.05 -6.85 -12.41
N ALA A 226 -0.72 -6.97 -12.28
CA ALA A 226 -0.05 -7.01 -10.99
C ALA A 226 -0.18 -5.69 -10.23
N PHE A 227 0.00 -4.57 -10.93
CA PHE A 227 -0.13 -3.24 -10.32
C PHE A 227 -1.57 -2.90 -9.96
N LEU A 228 -2.54 -3.29 -10.79
CA LEU A 228 -3.98 -3.18 -10.48
C LEU A 228 -4.35 -3.99 -9.24
N HIS A 229 -3.89 -5.24 -9.17
CA HIS A 229 -4.09 -6.09 -7.98
C HIS A 229 -3.50 -5.45 -6.72
N LEU A 230 -2.27 -4.93 -6.79
CA LEU A 230 -1.63 -4.26 -5.66
C LEU A 230 -2.37 -2.98 -5.26
N ALA A 231 -2.84 -2.17 -6.22
CA ALA A 231 -3.63 -0.99 -5.94
C ALA A 231 -4.97 -1.34 -5.25
N ILE A 232 -5.68 -2.35 -5.74
CA ILE A 232 -6.93 -2.82 -5.10
C ILE A 232 -6.65 -3.38 -3.70
N THR A 233 -5.58 -4.17 -3.55
CA THR A 233 -5.14 -4.70 -2.25
C THR A 233 -4.86 -3.56 -1.27
N ALA A 234 -4.11 -2.54 -1.69
CA ALA A 234 -3.77 -1.39 -0.85
C ALA A 234 -5.04 -0.66 -0.34
N ILE A 235 -6.04 -0.47 -1.19
CA ILE A 235 -7.31 0.16 -0.78
C ILE A 235 -8.04 -0.71 0.26
N HIS A 236 -8.05 -2.02 0.11
CA HIS A 236 -8.60 -2.92 1.12
C HIS A 236 -7.83 -2.89 2.44
N LEU A 237 -6.50 -2.73 2.40
CA LEU A 237 -5.69 -2.56 3.61
C LEU A 237 -5.93 -1.22 4.27
N GLU A 238 -6.13 -0.14 3.52
CA GLU A 238 -6.52 1.15 4.08
C GLU A 238 -7.88 1.06 4.79
N ARG A 239 -8.84 0.33 4.22
CA ARG A 239 -10.12 0.03 4.89
C ARG A 239 -9.90 -0.74 6.19
N LEU A 240 -9.11 -1.81 6.14
CA LEU A 240 -8.79 -2.64 7.30
C LEU A 240 -8.13 -1.82 8.42
N ARG A 241 -7.11 -1.02 8.07
CA ARG A 241 -6.42 -0.10 8.98
C ARG A 241 -7.41 0.87 9.62
N GLY A 242 -8.26 1.50 8.84
CA GLY A 242 -9.25 2.46 9.35
C GLY A 242 -10.20 1.84 10.37
N VAL A 243 -10.71 0.62 10.11
CA VAL A 243 -11.60 -0.08 11.05
C VAL A 243 -10.86 -0.47 12.34
N LEU A 244 -9.67 -1.06 12.22
CA LEU A 244 -8.87 -1.48 13.37
C LEU A 244 -8.47 -0.28 14.24
N LEU A 245 -7.93 0.78 13.64
CA LEU A 245 -7.52 1.98 14.37
C LEU A 245 -8.71 2.68 15.02
N ARG A 246 -9.86 2.74 14.36
CA ARG A 246 -11.07 3.31 14.97
C ARG A 246 -11.43 2.58 16.27
N LEU A 247 -11.40 1.25 16.27
CA LEU A 247 -11.73 0.46 17.46
C LEU A 247 -10.65 0.54 18.54
N LEU A 248 -9.37 0.55 18.17
CA LEU A 248 -8.27 0.63 19.13
C LEU A 248 -8.19 2.01 19.80
N LEU A 249 -8.50 3.09 19.07
CA LEU A 249 -8.41 4.46 19.57
C LEU A 249 -9.72 4.94 20.23
N PHE A 250 -10.87 4.49 19.73
CA PHE A 250 -12.19 5.00 20.14
C PHE A 250 -13.21 3.92 20.54
N GLY A 251 -12.94 2.64 20.24
CA GLY A 251 -13.84 1.52 20.53
C GLY A 251 -13.84 1.08 21.99
N GLY A 252 -13.05 1.74 22.85
CA GLY A 252 -13.14 1.58 24.29
C GLY A 252 -14.12 2.59 24.88
N GLU A 253 -15.31 2.14 25.28
CA GLU A 253 -15.76 2.50 26.62
C GLU A 253 -14.61 2.15 27.56
N ARG A 254 -13.85 3.16 27.97
CA ARG A 254 -12.99 3.06 29.15
C ARG A 254 -13.95 2.83 30.32
N VAL A 255 -14.20 1.56 30.65
CA VAL A 255 -14.75 1.20 31.95
C VAL A 255 -13.77 1.79 32.97
N ALA A 256 -14.27 2.79 33.68
CA ALA A 256 -13.60 3.46 34.80
C ALA A 256 -13.38 2.49 35.95
#